data_AF-I2NVT2-F1
#
_entry.id   AF-I2NVT2-F1
#
_cell.length_a   1.000
_cell.length_b   1.000
_cell.length_c   1.000
_cell.angle_alpha   90.00
_cell.angle_beta   90.00
_cell.angle_gamma   90.00
#
_symmetry.space_group_name_H-M   'P 1'
#
loop_
_entity.id
_entity.type
_entity.pdbx_description
1 polymer ?
#
loop_
_entity_poly.entity_id
_entity_poly.type
_entity_poly.pdbx_seq_one_letter_code
_entity_poly.pdbx_strand_id
1 'polypeptide(L)'
;MYVFRYLEYLECGEYGEAESPLKKKVWFSAKQWLSDEKTYLKISDHDFINKNGIPMPDTDLFIQELYGILLHKKIVTEHEMAYERFVSEVKPTLYGRYLFSEFDRDTLRPTVHKFLVSFRLSNNSYETVLIWKTDKQQFSTFNIYNSGEYLKIYGTYNYQNYLKGEQPSEVK
;
A
#
# COMPACT_ATOMS: atom_id res chain seq x y z
N MET A 1 -2.55 -9.16 22.47
CA MET A 1 -2.72 -9.42 21.04
C MET A 1 -1.38 -9.22 20.36
N TYR A 2 -0.88 -10.26 19.68
CA TYR A 2 0.41 -10.26 19.00
C TYR A 2 0.22 -10.16 17.50
N VAL A 3 1.22 -9.58 16.86
CA VAL A 3 1.32 -9.37 15.41
C VAL A 3 2.77 -9.63 15.02
N PHE A 4 3.02 -9.92 13.74
CA PHE A 4 4.37 -10.07 13.24
C PHE A 4 4.66 -9.13 12.08
N ARG A 5 5.95 -8.92 11.84
CA ARG A 5 6.49 -8.26 10.66
C ARG A 5 7.76 -8.96 10.19
N TYR A 6 8.10 -8.83 8.92
CA TYR A 6 9.40 -9.24 8.39
C TYR A 6 10.43 -8.12 8.55
N LEU A 7 11.57 -8.42 9.17
CA LEU A 7 12.77 -7.60 9.15
C LEU A 7 13.64 -8.05 7.98
N GLU A 8 13.93 -7.14 7.06
CA GLU A 8 14.98 -7.33 6.05
C GLU A 8 16.31 -6.81 6.61
N TYR A 9 17.32 -7.66 6.62
CA TYR A 9 18.71 -7.27 6.86
C TYR A 9 19.61 -7.86 5.77
N LEU A 10 20.67 -7.12 5.47
CA LEU A 10 21.77 -7.60 4.65
C LEU A 10 22.74 -8.31 5.60
N GLU A 11 22.92 -9.61 5.42
CA GLU A 11 24.13 -10.25 5.93
C GLU A 11 25.26 -9.89 4.95
N CYS A 12 26.26 -9.15 5.43
CA CYS A 12 27.50 -9.04 4.70
C CYS A 12 28.24 -10.36 4.87
N GLY A 13 28.46 -11.10 3.77
CA GLY A 13 29.39 -12.23 3.80
C GLY A 13 30.80 -11.76 4.17
N GLU A 14 31.68 -12.70 4.55
CA GLU A 14 33.08 -12.44 4.96
C GLU A 14 33.91 -11.63 3.93
N TYR A 15 33.41 -11.46 2.70
CA TYR A 15 34.06 -10.74 1.60
C TYR A 15 33.28 -9.53 1.05
N GLY A 16 32.25 -9.05 1.74
CA GLY A 16 31.54 -7.81 1.37
C GLY A 16 30.60 -7.93 0.17
N GLU A 17 30.33 -9.13 -0.34
CA GLU A 17 29.23 -9.37 -1.26
C GLU A 17 27.90 -9.35 -0.49
N ALA A 18 26.96 -8.52 -0.93
CA ALA A 18 25.63 -8.46 -0.36
C ALA A 18 24.86 -9.71 -0.75
N GLU A 19 24.72 -10.67 0.17
CA GLU A 19 23.77 -11.76 -0.02
C GLU A 19 22.33 -11.20 0.04
N SER A 20 21.43 -11.88 -0.66
CA SER A 20 20.02 -11.48 -0.79
C SER A 20 19.38 -11.16 0.58
N PRO A 21 18.49 -10.16 0.67
CA PRO A 21 17.95 -9.72 1.95
C PRO A 21 17.27 -10.88 2.68
N LEU A 22 17.80 -11.25 3.84
CA LEU A 22 17.19 -12.26 4.71
C LEU A 22 16.00 -11.64 5.42
N LYS A 23 14.86 -12.34 5.38
CA LYS A 23 13.60 -11.92 6.02
C LYS A 23 13.42 -12.67 7.33
N LYS A 24 13.60 -11.97 8.46
CA LYS A 24 13.29 -12.53 9.79
C LYS A 24 11.93 -12.09 10.28
N LYS A 25 11.08 -13.06 10.61
CA LYS A 25 9.79 -12.81 11.25
C LYS A 25 10.01 -12.39 12.71
N VAL A 26 9.51 -11.23 13.11
CA VAL A 26 9.55 -10.75 14.50
C VAL A 26 8.14 -10.49 15.00
N TRP A 27 7.82 -11.04 16.17
CA TRP A 27 6.55 -10.86 16.85
C TRP A 27 6.66 -9.76 17.91
N PHE A 28 5.61 -8.95 18.05
CA PHE A 28 5.52 -7.95 19.12
C PHE A 28 4.08 -7.77 19.60
N SER A 29 3.93 -7.21 20.79
CA SER A 29 2.63 -6.91 21.37
C SER A 29 2.07 -5.62 20.76
N ALA A 30 0.95 -5.71 20.06
CA ALA A 30 0.20 -4.57 19.53
C ALA A 30 -1.06 -4.27 20.37
N LYS A 31 -1.10 -4.74 21.63
CA LYS A 31 -2.28 -4.62 22.51
C LYS A 31 -2.76 -3.18 22.67
N GLN A 32 -1.84 -2.20 22.69
CA GLN A 32 -2.19 -0.79 22.83
C GLN A 32 -3.06 -0.25 21.67
N TRP A 33 -2.92 -0.83 20.48
CA TRP A 33 -3.59 -0.37 19.25
C TRP A 33 -4.86 -1.16 18.93
N LEU A 34 -4.93 -2.41 19.37
CA LEU A 34 -5.87 -3.38 18.84
C LEU A 34 -6.85 -3.98 19.88
N SER A 35 -6.95 -3.46 21.10
CA SER A 35 -8.01 -3.92 22.02
C SER A 35 -9.40 -3.51 21.51
N ASP A 36 -10.46 -4.15 22.00
CA ASP A 36 -11.83 -4.02 21.45
C ASP A 36 -12.31 -2.57 21.33
N GLU A 37 -11.98 -1.73 22.32
CA GLU A 37 -12.31 -0.30 22.38
C GLU A 37 -11.39 0.62 21.54
N LYS A 38 -10.40 0.08 20.83
CA LYS A 38 -9.39 0.88 20.10
C LYS A 38 -9.77 1.09 18.64
N THR A 39 -9.06 2.05 18.05
CA THR A 39 -9.22 2.54 16.68
C THR A 39 -8.92 1.51 15.60
N TYR A 40 -8.15 0.45 15.90
CA TYR A 40 -7.75 -0.53 14.89
C TYR A 40 -8.39 -1.91 15.12
N LEU A 41 -8.81 -2.54 14.04
CA LEU A 41 -9.28 -3.92 13.97
C LEU A 41 -8.18 -4.79 13.36
N LYS A 42 -7.83 -5.90 14.02
CA LYS A 42 -6.93 -6.91 13.47
C LYS A 42 -7.65 -7.75 12.41
N ILE A 43 -7.09 -7.82 11.20
CA ILE A 43 -7.64 -8.64 10.10
C ILE A 43 -6.69 -9.75 9.68
N SER A 44 -5.39 -9.60 9.94
CA SER A 44 -4.40 -10.68 9.87
C SER A 44 -3.32 -10.46 10.95
N ASP A 45 -2.33 -11.33 11.02
CA ASP A 45 -1.17 -11.11 11.89
C ASP A 45 -0.28 -9.93 11.43
N HIS A 46 -0.51 -9.38 10.24
CA HIS A 46 0.30 -8.34 9.63
C HIS A 46 -0.49 -7.08 9.23
N ASP A 47 -1.79 -7.23 8.97
CA ASP A 47 -2.64 -6.18 8.41
C ASP A 47 -3.78 -5.82 9.37
N PHE A 48 -4.12 -4.54 9.39
CA PHE A 48 -5.07 -3.95 10.33
C PHE A 48 -5.94 -2.91 9.65
N ILE A 49 -7.17 -2.75 10.12
CA ILE A 49 -8.10 -1.72 9.64
C ILE A 49 -8.17 -0.61 10.66
N ASN A 50 -7.90 0.63 10.26
CA ASN A 50 -8.37 1.78 11.03
C ASN A 50 -9.89 1.90 10.87
N LYS A 51 -10.64 1.76 11.96
CA LYS A 51 -12.11 1.75 11.98
C LYS A 51 -12.73 3.06 11.46
N ASN A 52 -12.02 4.18 11.59
CA ASN A 52 -12.47 5.48 11.09
C ASN A 52 -12.12 5.71 9.61
N GLY A 53 -11.40 4.77 9.00
CA GLY A 53 -10.78 4.96 7.70
C GLY A 53 -9.59 5.92 7.76
N ILE A 54 -8.83 5.96 6.68
CA ILE A 54 -7.72 6.89 6.50
C ILE A 54 -7.95 7.59 5.16
N PRO A 55 -7.95 8.93 5.11
CA PRO A 55 -8.04 9.64 3.85
C PRO A 55 -6.77 9.42 3.04
N MET A 56 -6.90 9.33 1.72
CA MET A 56 -5.74 9.34 0.85
C MET A 56 -5.01 10.69 1.02
N PRO A 57 -3.69 10.71 1.22
CA PRO A 57 -2.92 11.95 1.28
C PRO A 57 -2.97 12.72 -0.04
N ASP A 58 -2.75 14.03 0.02
CA ASP A 58 -2.47 14.81 -1.19
C ASP A 58 -1.10 14.40 -1.72
N THR A 59 -1.04 14.07 -3.01
CA THR A 59 0.04 13.26 -3.53
C THR A 59 0.55 13.73 -4.89
N ASP A 60 0.87 15.02 -5.01
CA ASP A 60 1.64 15.51 -6.16
C ASP A 60 2.94 14.71 -6.38
N LEU A 61 3.59 14.26 -5.31
CA LEU A 61 4.75 13.37 -5.36
C LEU A 61 4.43 11.96 -5.90
N PHE A 62 3.25 11.42 -5.61
CA PHE A 62 2.81 10.13 -6.15
C PHE A 62 2.54 10.21 -7.65
N ILE A 63 2.00 11.34 -8.13
CA ILE A 63 1.71 11.50 -9.57
C ILE A 63 3.00 11.37 -10.39
N GLN A 64 4.09 11.96 -9.90
CA GLN A 64 5.40 11.80 -10.54
C GLN A 64 5.88 10.34 -10.54
N GLU A 65 5.75 9.64 -9.41
CA GLU A 65 6.12 8.21 -9.31
C GLU A 65 5.26 7.33 -10.23
N LEU A 66 3.95 7.57 -10.27
CA LEU A 66 3.00 6.89 -11.12
C LEU A 66 3.36 7.06 -12.60
N TYR A 67 3.72 8.27 -13.02
CA TYR A 67 4.19 8.54 -14.38
C TYR A 67 5.42 7.71 -14.73
N GLY A 68 6.43 7.70 -13.86
CA GLY A 68 7.64 6.91 -14.04
C GLY A 68 7.36 5.40 -14.19
N ILE A 69 6.42 4.86 -13.42
CA ILE A 69 6.03 3.45 -13.53
C ILE A 69 5.33 3.17 -14.86
N LEU A 70 4.43 4.04 -15.30
CA LEU A 70 3.72 3.87 -16.57
C LEU A 70 4.69 3.86 -17.77
N LEU A 71 5.71 4.72 -17.75
CA LEU A 71 6.80 4.73 -18.72
C LEU A 71 7.62 3.43 -18.66
N HIS A 72 8.04 3.02 -17.46
CA HIS A 72 8.83 1.80 -17.27
C HIS A 72 8.08 0.54 -17.73
N LYS A 73 6.78 0.47 -17.46
CA LYS A 73 5.88 -0.61 -17.89
C LYS A 73 5.47 -0.49 -19.36
N LYS A 74 5.87 0.58 -20.05
CA LYS A 74 5.52 0.88 -21.44
C LYS A 74 4.00 0.92 -21.70
N ILE A 75 3.24 1.38 -20.70
CA ILE A 75 1.80 1.64 -20.85
C ILE A 75 1.58 2.91 -21.66
N VAL A 76 2.48 3.88 -21.51
CA VAL A 76 2.64 5.05 -22.38
C VAL A 76 4.13 5.28 -22.64
N THR A 77 4.44 6.11 -23.62
CA THR A 77 5.79 6.65 -23.85
C THR A 77 5.83 8.15 -23.59
N GLU A 78 7.04 8.70 -23.33
CA GLU A 78 7.21 10.15 -23.16
C GLU A 78 6.80 10.93 -24.41
N HIS A 79 6.99 10.35 -25.60
CA HIS A 79 6.60 10.96 -26.85
C HIS A 79 5.07 11.07 -27.00
N GLU A 80 4.33 10.04 -26.60
CA GLU A 80 2.86 10.03 -26.67
C GLU A 80 2.23 10.88 -25.56
N MET A 81 2.88 10.92 -24.40
CA MET A 81 2.33 11.42 -23.15
C MET A 81 3.39 12.18 -22.37
N ALA A 82 3.57 13.47 -22.66
CA ALA A 82 4.39 14.37 -21.86
C ALA A 82 3.84 14.48 -20.42
N TYR A 83 4.72 14.76 -19.45
CA TYR A 83 4.36 14.79 -18.03
C TYR A 83 3.24 15.78 -17.71
N GLU A 84 3.26 16.99 -18.27
CA GLU A 84 2.23 18.01 -18.01
C GLU A 84 0.86 17.55 -18.51
N ARG A 85 0.83 16.90 -19.68
CA ARG A 85 -0.39 16.29 -20.24
C ARG A 85 -0.88 15.18 -19.32
N PHE A 86 0.01 14.29 -18.89
CA PHE A 86 -0.31 13.22 -17.96
C PHE A 86 -0.95 13.76 -16.67
N VAL A 87 -0.33 14.76 -16.04
CA VAL A 87 -0.86 15.39 -14.82
C VAL A 87 -2.27 15.94 -15.06
N SER A 88 -2.48 16.66 -16.17
CA SER A 88 -3.78 17.26 -16.49
C SER A 88 -4.90 16.23 -16.69
N GLU A 89 -4.56 15.04 -17.18
CA GLU A 89 -5.52 13.98 -17.49
C GLU A 89 -5.80 13.08 -16.26
N VAL A 90 -4.73 12.72 -15.55
CA VAL A 90 -4.79 11.76 -14.45
C VAL A 90 -5.22 12.43 -13.14
N LYS A 91 -4.65 13.59 -12.79
CA LYS A 91 -4.89 14.24 -11.49
C LYS A 91 -6.38 14.43 -11.17
N PRO A 92 -7.23 14.91 -12.09
CA PRO A 92 -8.66 15.10 -11.81
C PRO A 92 -9.45 13.81 -11.63
N THR A 93 -8.91 12.67 -12.06
CA THR A 93 -9.59 11.37 -12.04
C THR A 93 -9.07 10.43 -10.94
N LEU A 94 -8.06 10.87 -10.20
CA LEU A 94 -7.48 10.12 -9.10
C LEU A 94 -8.47 9.94 -7.96
N TYR A 95 -8.71 8.68 -7.61
CA TYR A 95 -9.54 8.32 -6.47
C TYR A 95 -8.88 7.21 -5.66
N GLY A 96 -8.54 7.49 -4.42
CA GLY A 96 -7.96 6.52 -3.50
C GLY A 96 -8.99 5.98 -2.52
N ARG A 97 -9.10 4.65 -2.47
CA ARG A 97 -9.83 3.94 -1.41
C ARG A 97 -8.84 3.29 -0.45
N TYR A 98 -8.99 3.58 0.83
CA TYR A 98 -8.23 2.91 1.87
C TYR A 98 -8.50 1.39 1.85
N LEU A 99 -7.42 0.61 1.93
CA LEU A 99 -7.48 -0.85 2.01
C LEU A 99 -7.26 -1.31 3.44
N PHE A 100 -6.07 -1.09 3.98
CA PHE A 100 -5.65 -1.48 5.32
C PHE A 100 -4.33 -0.80 5.68
N SER A 101 -3.92 -0.97 6.92
CA SER A 101 -2.69 -0.46 7.49
C SER A 101 -1.77 -1.58 7.95
N GLU A 102 -0.50 -1.25 8.10
CA GLU A 102 0.53 -2.10 8.67
C GLU A 102 1.39 -1.31 9.65
N PHE A 103 2.11 -2.03 10.50
CA PHE A 103 2.74 -1.50 11.70
C PHE A 103 4.10 -0.78 11.65
N ASP A 104 4.66 -0.28 10.55
CA ASP A 104 6.07 0.19 10.49
C ASP A 104 7.15 -0.71 11.16
N ARG A 105 8.33 -0.72 10.56
CA ARG A 105 9.41 -1.60 11.01
C ARG A 105 10.02 -1.12 12.32
N ASP A 106 10.23 0.18 12.44
CA ASP A 106 11.16 0.75 13.41
C ASP A 106 10.39 1.31 14.61
N THR A 107 9.20 1.84 14.37
CA THR A 107 8.39 2.51 15.39
C THR A 107 7.36 1.60 16.06
N LEU A 108 7.01 0.47 15.43
CA LEU A 108 5.91 -0.43 15.84
C LEU A 108 4.55 0.31 15.95
N ARG A 109 4.37 1.35 15.13
CA ARG A 109 3.16 2.17 15.04
C ARG A 109 2.45 1.92 13.71
N PRO A 110 1.11 1.98 13.65
CA PRO A 110 0.37 1.72 12.42
C PRO A 110 0.47 2.92 11.49
N THR A 111 1.66 3.16 10.91
CA THR A 111 1.99 4.34 10.09
C THR A 111 2.16 4.01 8.61
N VAL A 112 2.02 2.74 8.23
CA VAL A 112 2.00 2.31 6.83
C VAL A 112 0.56 2.11 6.41
N HIS A 113 0.11 2.79 5.36
CA HIS A 113 -1.26 2.78 4.88
C HIS A 113 -1.29 2.42 3.39
N LYS A 114 -2.15 1.45 3.04
CA LYS A 114 -2.33 1.04 1.65
C LYS A 114 -3.66 1.54 1.11
N PHE A 115 -3.60 2.07 -0.10
CA PHE A 115 -4.75 2.54 -0.85
C PHE A 115 -4.76 1.86 -2.21
N LEU A 116 -5.95 1.46 -2.66
CA LEU A 116 -6.16 1.17 -4.07
C LEU A 116 -6.56 2.48 -4.73
N VAL A 117 -5.71 2.94 -5.65
CA VAL A 117 -5.90 4.20 -6.36
C VAL A 117 -6.37 3.89 -7.76
N SER A 118 -7.56 4.37 -8.10
CA SER A 118 -8.12 4.30 -9.44
C SER A 118 -7.86 5.61 -10.18
N PHE A 119 -7.59 5.52 -11.48
CA PHE A 119 -7.39 6.70 -12.34
C PHE A 119 -7.75 6.38 -13.80
N ARG A 120 -7.92 7.42 -14.61
CA ARG A 120 -8.13 7.29 -16.04
C ARG A 120 -6.95 7.86 -16.83
N LEU A 121 -6.57 7.15 -17.89
CA LEU A 121 -5.52 7.56 -18.82
C LEU A 121 -5.86 7.06 -20.22
N SER A 122 -5.84 7.95 -21.20
CA SER A 122 -6.23 7.74 -22.60
C SER A 122 -7.57 6.99 -22.73
N ASN A 123 -8.58 7.44 -21.98
CA ASN A 123 -9.92 6.83 -21.84
C ASN A 123 -9.98 5.43 -21.21
N ASN A 124 -8.85 4.84 -20.82
CA ASN A 124 -8.81 3.57 -20.10
C ASN A 124 -8.82 3.81 -18.60
N SER A 125 -9.38 2.87 -17.83
CA SER A 125 -9.40 2.91 -16.36
C SER A 125 -8.40 1.92 -15.78
N TYR A 126 -7.52 2.44 -14.94
CA TYR A 126 -6.44 1.69 -14.31
C TYR A 126 -6.53 1.76 -12.79
N GLU A 127 -5.85 0.84 -12.14
CA GLU A 127 -5.68 0.77 -10.70
C GLU A 127 -4.20 0.60 -10.34
N THR A 128 -3.80 1.13 -9.19
CA THR A 128 -2.49 0.91 -8.61
C THR A 128 -2.57 0.91 -7.09
N VAL A 129 -1.59 0.32 -6.42
CA VAL A 129 -1.51 0.37 -4.96
C VAL A 129 -0.56 1.48 -4.55
N LEU A 130 -1.11 2.47 -3.84
CA LEU A 130 -0.31 3.47 -3.14
C LEU A 130 -0.02 2.97 -1.73
N ILE A 131 1.26 2.88 -1.38
CA ILE A 131 1.72 2.68 -0.02
C ILE A 131 2.24 4.01 0.52
N TRP A 132 1.56 4.52 1.54
CA TRP A 132 1.97 5.72 2.25
C TRP A 132 2.58 5.36 3.60
N LYS A 133 3.84 5.75 3.82
CA LYS A 133 4.55 5.61 5.10
C LYS A 133 4.59 6.98 5.77
N THR A 134 3.71 7.21 6.75
CA THR A 134 3.47 8.54 7.34
C THR A 134 4.65 9.05 8.15
N ASP A 135 5.37 8.15 8.83
CA ASP A 135 6.56 8.44 9.62
C ASP A 135 7.73 8.94 8.76
N LYS A 136 7.88 8.36 7.56
CA LYS A 136 8.95 8.67 6.60
C LYS A 136 8.53 9.68 5.54
N GLN A 137 7.26 10.12 5.56
CA GLN A 137 6.65 10.95 4.51
C GLN A 137 6.89 10.41 3.09
N GLN A 138 6.90 9.08 2.96
CA GLN A 138 7.26 8.40 1.73
C GLN A 138 6.02 7.80 1.05
N PHE A 139 5.97 7.92 -0.27
CA PHE A 139 5.04 7.20 -1.13
C PHE A 139 5.78 6.09 -1.88
N SER A 140 5.05 5.03 -2.20
CA SER A 140 5.55 4.01 -3.11
C SER A 140 4.40 3.34 -3.85
N THR A 141 4.65 3.03 -5.11
CA THR A 141 3.81 2.14 -5.93
C THR A 141 4.70 1.23 -6.77
N PHE A 142 4.19 0.06 -7.18
CA PHE A 142 5.00 -0.98 -7.82
C PHE A 142 4.42 -1.52 -9.13
N ASN A 143 3.11 -1.39 -9.33
CA ASN A 143 2.47 -2.00 -10.48
C ASN A 143 1.18 -1.28 -10.88
N ILE A 144 0.78 -1.49 -12.13
CA ILE A 144 -0.45 -0.97 -12.70
C ILE A 144 -1.32 -2.17 -13.08
N TYR A 145 -2.61 -2.07 -12.78
CA TYR A 145 -3.60 -3.09 -12.99
C TYR A 145 -4.72 -2.51 -13.85
N ASN A 146 -5.43 -3.36 -14.59
CA ASN A 146 -6.70 -2.96 -15.16
C ASN A 146 -7.74 -2.82 -14.03
N SER A 147 -8.80 -2.05 -14.28
CA SER A 147 -9.87 -1.87 -13.29
C SER A 147 -10.41 -3.21 -12.77
N GLY A 148 -10.45 -3.35 -11.44
CA GLY A 148 -10.93 -4.52 -10.71
C GLY A 148 -10.00 -5.73 -10.73
N GLU A 149 -8.85 -5.66 -11.40
CA GLU A 149 -7.91 -6.78 -11.51
C GLU A 149 -7.14 -6.99 -10.20
N TYR A 150 -6.74 -5.92 -9.52
CA TYR A 150 -5.95 -6.02 -8.29
C TYR A 150 -6.65 -6.90 -7.23
N LEU A 151 -7.94 -6.67 -7.00
CA LEU A 151 -8.71 -7.41 -5.99
C LEU A 151 -9.04 -8.84 -6.41
N LYS A 152 -9.02 -9.15 -7.70
CA LYS A 152 -9.16 -10.53 -8.18
C LYS A 152 -7.89 -11.33 -7.88
N ILE A 153 -6.73 -10.71 -8.01
CA ILE A 153 -5.43 -11.37 -7.81
C ILE A 153 -5.09 -11.44 -6.31
N TYR A 154 -5.24 -10.32 -5.59
CA TYR A 154 -4.77 -10.16 -4.21
C TYR A 154 -5.92 -10.03 -3.21
N GLY A 155 -7.11 -10.53 -3.56
CA GLY A 155 -8.34 -10.41 -2.78
C GLY A 155 -8.14 -10.83 -1.32
N THR A 156 -7.92 -9.84 -0.46
CA THR A 156 -7.82 -9.98 0.99
C THR A 156 -8.90 -9.12 1.64
N TYR A 157 -9.27 -9.50 2.85
CA TYR A 157 -10.19 -8.71 3.66
C TYR A 157 -9.62 -7.30 3.83
N ASN A 158 -10.42 -6.27 3.55
CA ASN A 158 -9.99 -4.87 3.59
C ASN A 158 -11.11 -3.96 4.12
N TYR A 159 -10.86 -2.65 4.17
CA TYR A 159 -11.76 -1.67 4.74
C TYR A 159 -13.17 -1.70 4.14
N GLN A 160 -13.30 -2.03 2.84
CA GLN A 160 -14.61 -2.14 2.21
C GLN A 160 -15.41 -3.35 2.71
N ASN A 161 -14.75 -4.45 3.06
CA ASN A 161 -15.39 -5.60 3.70
C ASN A 161 -15.84 -5.23 5.12
N TYR A 162 -14.99 -4.52 5.87
CA TYR A 162 -15.32 -4.01 7.20
C TYR A 162 -16.55 -3.10 7.20
N LEU A 163 -16.63 -2.14 6.25
CA LEU A 163 -17.79 -1.26 6.12
C LEU A 163 -19.09 -2.01 5.80
N LYS A 164 -19.00 -3.20 5.19
CA LYS A 164 -20.14 -4.09 4.91
C LYS A 164 -20.52 -4.99 6.08
N GLY A 165 -19.78 -4.94 7.19
CA GLY A 165 -19.98 -5.82 8.35
C GLY A 165 -19.53 -7.27 8.12
N GLU A 166 -18.79 -7.54 7.05
CA GLU A 166 -18.19 -8.86 6.81
C GLU A 166 -17.14 -9.15 7.90
N GLN A 167 -16.88 -10.42 8.20
CA GLN A 167 -15.83 -10.81 9.15
C GLN A 167 -14.56 -11.23 8.39
N PRO A 168 -13.36 -10.90 8.91
CA PRO A 168 -12.14 -11.46 8.36
C PRO A 168 -12.19 -12.98 8.48
N SER A 169 -11.82 -13.68 7.41
CA SER A 169 -11.68 -15.13 7.45
C SER A 169 -10.70 -15.47 8.57
N GLU A 170 -11.06 -16.39 9.47
CA GLU A 170 -10.14 -16.80 10.53
C GLU A 170 -8.80 -17.21 9.91
N VAL A 171 -7.74 -16.51 10.30
CA VAL A 171 -6.37 -16.90 9.98
C VAL A 171 -6.15 -18.23 10.71
N LYS A 172 -6.28 -19.33 9.97
CA LYS A 172 -5.95 -20.69 10.45
C LYS A 172 -4.46 -20.78 10.80
#